data_AF-A0A5C7Q519-F1
#
_entry.id   AF-A0A5C7Q519-F1
#
_cell.length_a   1.000
_cell.length_b   1.000
_cell.length_c   1.000
_cell.angle_alpha   90.00
_cell.angle_beta   90.00
_cell.angle_gamma   90.00
#
_symmetry.space_group_name_H-M   'P 1'
#
loop_
_entity.id
_entity.type
_entity.pdbx_description
1 polymer ?
#
loop_
_entity_poly.entity_id
_entity_poly.type
_entity_poly.pdbx_seq_one_letter_code
_entity_poly.pdbx_strand_id
1 'polypeptide(L)'
;MRRFIAIGLIVWGLFVGGLYLALAVQSGRAQGIIPQRQQAALLASGVDLRAVDLYALDNDNVLWLKRGCDGDFRPWLRIRPFFVGEQVIGIDFRPSDGYLYAVSDLGTVYQVMLLPPGQGTTVQVSQISPRFGGGVQSLADFNPVVDALRLIGSSDENFALVNSGGNLNVTAVQTAITYAAGDLNAGANPNLCGGAYTNNLVGATTTLFYALDYDKDTLVTILAGANGSSATGGGQLTTIGRLRRNDGSQVLIPATADLDIYTDPGSGANLLIGLAGRTIFTLDPALTAPGQDVTVRAASLGSGGGWIDLAAVRTRGRC
;
A
#
# COMPACT_ATOMS: atom_id res chain seq x y z
N MET A 1 -59.06 -48.70 29.96
CA MET A 1 -58.34 -47.43 29.72
C MET A 1 -57.53 -47.56 28.43
N ARG A 2 -57.50 -46.48 27.65
CA ARG A 2 -57.06 -46.35 26.25
C ARG A 2 -55.84 -47.18 25.85
N ARG A 3 -55.93 -47.90 24.72
CA ARG A 3 -55.32 -47.53 23.41
C ARG A 3 -55.46 -48.69 22.42
N PHE A 4 -56.15 -48.43 21.32
CA PHE A 4 -56.06 -49.24 20.10
C PHE A 4 -54.73 -48.92 19.41
N ILE A 5 -53.97 -49.96 19.09
CA ILE A 5 -52.98 -49.97 18.01
C ILE A 5 -53.40 -51.14 17.12
N ALA A 6 -53.87 -50.84 15.91
CA ALA A 6 -54.06 -51.83 14.86
C ALA A 6 -53.20 -51.43 13.66
N ILE A 7 -52.46 -52.43 13.21
CA ILE A 7 -51.41 -52.44 12.21
C ILE A 7 -52.03 -52.57 10.81
N GLY A 8 -51.40 -51.91 9.84
CA GLY A 8 -51.22 -52.43 8.49
C GLY A 8 -52.15 -51.88 7.40
N LEU A 9 -51.58 -51.16 6.42
CA LEU A 9 -51.26 -51.77 5.13
C LEU A 9 -50.39 -50.81 4.28
N ILE A 10 -49.42 -51.38 3.58
CA ILE A 10 -48.50 -50.73 2.65
C ILE A 10 -49.18 -50.60 1.29
N VAL A 11 -49.16 -49.41 0.66
CA VAL A 11 -49.27 -49.25 -0.80
C VAL A 11 -48.36 -48.12 -1.29
N TRP A 12 -47.57 -48.42 -2.32
CA TRP A 12 -46.56 -47.59 -2.99
C TRP A 12 -47.16 -46.48 -3.87
N GLY A 13 -46.38 -45.42 -4.12
CA GLY A 13 -46.72 -44.20 -4.90
C GLY A 13 -46.99 -44.43 -6.41
N LEU A 14 -47.11 -43.43 -7.28
CA LEU A 14 -46.76 -41.99 -7.25
C LEU A 14 -47.37 -41.35 -8.54
N PHE A 15 -47.69 -40.03 -8.50
CA PHE A 15 -48.22 -39.15 -9.58
C PHE A 15 -49.69 -39.38 -10.00
N VAL A 16 -50.59 -38.36 -10.04
CA VAL A 16 -50.61 -37.10 -10.83
C VAL A 16 -51.50 -36.03 -10.13
N GLY A 17 -51.16 -34.73 -10.22
CA GLY A 17 -52.19 -33.67 -10.33
C GLY A 17 -52.16 -32.48 -9.34
N GLY A 18 -51.31 -31.47 -9.62
CA GLY A 18 -51.67 -30.04 -9.55
C GLY A 18 -51.95 -29.35 -8.21
N LEU A 19 -50.91 -28.74 -7.61
CA LEU A 19 -50.99 -27.40 -7.01
C LEU A 19 -49.56 -26.85 -6.84
N TYR A 20 -49.17 -25.86 -7.65
CA TYR A 20 -47.89 -25.17 -7.50
C TYR A 20 -48.01 -24.13 -6.38
N LEU A 21 -47.44 -24.42 -5.21
CA LEU A 21 -47.08 -23.38 -4.24
C LEU A 21 -45.57 -23.17 -4.33
N ALA A 22 -45.14 -22.19 -5.13
CA ALA A 22 -43.76 -21.76 -5.17
C ALA A 22 -43.44 -21.01 -3.87
N LEU A 23 -42.81 -21.70 -2.90
CA LEU A 23 -42.04 -21.00 -1.87
C LEU A 23 -40.83 -20.37 -2.54
N ALA A 24 -40.94 -19.09 -2.88
CA ALA A 24 -39.77 -18.27 -3.13
C ALA A 24 -39.04 -18.09 -1.80
N VAL A 25 -38.03 -18.93 -1.54
CA VAL A 25 -36.98 -18.58 -0.58
C VAL A 25 -36.23 -17.41 -1.21
N GLN A 26 -36.59 -16.19 -0.82
CA GLN A 26 -35.71 -15.04 -1.00
C GLN A 26 -34.47 -15.29 -0.13
N SER A 27 -33.46 -15.94 -0.72
CA SER A 27 -32.10 -15.81 -0.23
C SER A 27 -31.70 -14.35 -0.46
N GLY A 28 -31.88 -13.53 0.58
CA GLY A 28 -31.46 -12.14 0.58
C GLY A 28 -29.96 -12.07 0.30
N ARG A 29 -29.58 -11.84 -0.95
CA ARG A 29 -28.25 -11.41 -1.33
C ARG A 29 -28.04 -9.97 -0.88
N ALA A 30 -27.76 -9.78 0.41
CA ALA A 30 -27.20 -8.54 0.92
C ALA A 30 -25.68 -8.46 0.70
N GLN A 31 -25.18 -8.85 -0.48
CA GLN A 31 -23.74 -8.88 -0.80
C GLN A 31 -23.30 -7.95 -1.94
N GLY A 32 -24.17 -7.09 -2.51
CA GLY A 32 -23.83 -6.39 -3.76
C GLY A 32 -23.91 -4.86 -3.81
N ILE A 33 -24.69 -4.19 -2.96
CA ILE A 33 -25.12 -2.80 -3.25
C ILE A 33 -24.16 -1.74 -2.67
N ILE A 34 -23.59 -1.98 -1.49
CA ILE A 34 -22.67 -1.03 -0.84
C ILE A 34 -21.29 -0.98 -1.54
N PRO A 35 -20.66 -2.12 -1.89
CA PRO A 35 -19.35 -2.11 -2.56
C PRO A 35 -19.39 -1.38 -3.92
N GLN A 36 -20.46 -1.60 -4.71
CA GLN A 36 -20.63 -0.95 -6.01
C GLN A 36 -20.79 0.56 -5.92
N ARG A 37 -21.51 1.09 -4.91
CA ARG A 37 -21.64 2.54 -4.73
C ARG A 37 -20.33 3.21 -4.34
N GLN A 38 -19.54 2.57 -3.46
CA GLN A 38 -18.24 3.10 -3.06
C GLN A 38 -17.25 3.10 -4.23
N GLN A 39 -17.18 2.00 -4.99
CA GLN A 39 -16.36 1.94 -6.19
C GLN A 39 -16.79 3.00 -7.23
N ALA A 40 -18.10 3.18 -7.43
CA ALA A 40 -18.62 4.22 -8.32
C ALA A 40 -18.24 5.64 -7.85
N ALA A 41 -18.18 5.89 -6.53
CA ALA A 41 -17.76 7.17 -5.98
C ALA A 41 -16.26 7.45 -6.23
N LEU A 42 -15.39 6.45 -6.05
CA LEU A 42 -13.96 6.57 -6.40
C LEU A 42 -13.77 6.83 -7.90
N LEU A 43 -14.46 6.08 -8.75
CA LEU A 43 -14.38 6.28 -10.20
C LEU A 43 -14.91 7.65 -10.63
N ALA A 44 -15.97 8.14 -9.98
CA ALA A 44 -16.51 9.48 -10.23
C ALA A 44 -15.54 10.60 -9.82
N SER A 45 -14.68 10.38 -8.82
CA SER A 45 -13.58 11.30 -8.48
C SER A 45 -12.33 11.09 -9.33
N GLY A 46 -12.36 10.15 -10.29
CA GLY A 46 -11.26 9.78 -11.16
C GLY A 46 -10.22 8.85 -10.55
N VAL A 47 -10.41 8.40 -9.31
CA VAL A 47 -9.54 7.42 -8.67
C VAL A 47 -9.89 6.04 -9.22
N ASP A 48 -9.04 5.50 -10.08
CA ASP A 48 -9.19 4.18 -10.67
C ASP A 48 -8.19 3.19 -10.08
N LEU A 49 -8.69 2.29 -9.23
CA LEU A 49 -7.89 1.26 -8.57
C LEU A 49 -8.23 -0.14 -9.11
N ARG A 50 -8.96 -0.26 -10.22
CA ARG A 50 -9.47 -1.56 -10.69
C ARG A 50 -8.36 -2.60 -10.97
N ALA A 51 -7.15 -2.14 -11.27
CA ALA A 51 -5.99 -3.00 -11.51
C ALA A 51 -5.13 -3.27 -10.26
N VAL A 52 -5.44 -2.63 -9.11
CA VAL A 52 -4.54 -2.53 -7.96
C VAL A 52 -5.25 -2.92 -6.67
N ASP A 53 -4.69 -3.86 -5.94
CA ASP A 53 -5.04 -4.12 -4.54
C ASP A 53 -4.07 -3.34 -3.64
N LEU A 54 -4.58 -2.78 -2.55
CA LEU A 54 -3.83 -1.98 -1.59
C LEU A 54 -3.80 -2.68 -0.24
N TYR A 55 -2.60 -2.76 0.33
CA TYR A 55 -2.34 -3.22 1.68
C TYR A 55 -1.91 -2.01 2.51
N ALA A 56 -2.60 -1.72 3.61
CA ALA A 56 -2.24 -0.65 4.52
C ALA A 56 -1.88 -1.21 5.90
N LEU A 57 -0.79 -0.73 6.49
CA LEU A 57 -0.37 -1.10 7.85
C LEU A 57 -0.93 -0.10 8.86
N ASP A 58 -1.40 -0.57 10.02
CA ASP A 58 -1.71 0.30 11.16
C ASP A 58 -0.73 0.13 12.34
N ASN A 59 -0.85 1.00 13.33
CA ASN A 59 -0.04 0.98 14.56
C ASN A 59 -0.27 -0.24 15.48
N ASP A 60 -1.25 -1.09 15.17
CA ASP A 60 -1.59 -2.30 15.89
C ASP A 60 -1.01 -3.56 15.21
N ASN A 61 -0.07 -3.35 14.27
CA ASN A 61 0.53 -4.35 13.39
C ASN A 61 -0.52 -5.10 12.55
N VAL A 62 -1.65 -4.47 12.25
CA VAL A 62 -2.68 -5.05 11.39
C VAL A 62 -2.49 -4.54 9.97
N LEU A 63 -2.35 -5.51 9.08
CA LEU A 63 -2.43 -5.32 7.65
C LEU A 63 -3.91 -5.29 7.24
N TRP A 64 -4.30 -4.24 6.52
CA TRP A 64 -5.64 -4.03 5.97
C TRP A 64 -5.59 -4.19 4.46
N LEU A 65 -6.56 -4.90 3.88
CA LEU A 65 -6.68 -5.05 2.43
C LEU A 65 -7.86 -4.23 1.91
N LYS A 66 -7.59 -3.40 0.91
CA LYS A 66 -8.58 -2.89 -0.03
C LYS A 66 -8.34 -3.54 -1.38
N ARG A 67 -9.30 -4.30 -1.90
CA ARG A 67 -9.21 -4.76 -3.29
C ARG A 67 -9.62 -3.65 -4.25
N GLY A 68 -9.06 -3.68 -5.46
CA GLY A 68 -9.29 -2.67 -6.48
C GLY A 68 -10.76 -2.44 -6.84
N CYS A 69 -11.54 -3.53 -6.87
CA CYS A 69 -12.96 -3.51 -7.19
C CYS A 69 -13.90 -3.50 -5.97
N ASP A 70 -13.34 -3.64 -4.77
CA ASP A 70 -14.13 -3.75 -3.54
C ASP A 70 -14.33 -2.38 -2.88
N GLY A 71 -15.10 -2.38 -1.78
CA GLY A 71 -15.30 -1.21 -0.91
C GLY A 71 -14.04 -0.79 -0.16
N ASP A 72 -14.22 -0.20 1.02
CA ASP A 72 -13.10 0.26 1.86
C ASP A 72 -12.20 -0.89 2.35
N PHE A 73 -11.06 -0.52 2.95
CA PHE A 73 -10.13 -1.40 3.65
C PHE A 73 -10.82 -2.31 4.67
N ARG A 74 -10.36 -3.56 4.75
CA ARG A 74 -10.80 -4.56 5.75
C ARG A 74 -9.58 -5.17 6.44
N PRO A 75 -9.65 -5.52 7.73
CA PRO A 75 -8.56 -6.23 8.40
C PRO A 75 -8.25 -7.53 7.65
N TRP A 76 -6.98 -7.76 7.36
CA TRP A 76 -6.51 -8.93 6.63
C TRP A 76 -5.68 -9.86 7.51
N LEU A 77 -4.64 -9.31 8.15
CA LEU A 77 -3.68 -10.09 8.92
C LEU A 77 -3.11 -9.23 10.04
N ARG A 78 -3.09 -9.74 11.27
CA ARG A 78 -2.22 -9.17 12.30
C ARG A 78 -0.83 -9.78 12.16
N ILE A 79 0.15 -8.97 11.81
CA ILE A 79 1.57 -9.33 11.84
C ILE A 79 1.94 -9.53 13.32
N ARG A 80 2.62 -10.65 13.60
CA ARG A 80 3.11 -10.99 14.93
C ARG A 80 4.63 -11.01 14.87
N PRO A 81 5.29 -9.89 15.19
CA PRO A 81 6.74 -9.87 15.28
C PRO A 81 7.25 -10.84 16.36
N PHE A 82 8.53 -11.21 16.30
CA PHE A 82 9.08 -12.21 17.21
C PHE A 82 9.32 -11.67 18.61
N PHE A 83 9.62 -10.37 18.75
CA PHE A 83 9.91 -9.77 20.03
C PHE A 83 8.66 -9.12 20.63
N VAL A 84 8.49 -9.26 21.94
CA VAL A 84 7.36 -8.65 22.66
C VAL A 84 7.50 -7.14 22.64
N GLY A 85 6.47 -6.44 22.18
CA GLY A 85 6.43 -4.97 22.10
C GLY A 85 7.08 -4.38 20.84
N GLU A 86 7.56 -5.22 19.94
CA GLU A 86 8.05 -4.80 18.63
C GLU A 86 6.90 -4.32 17.73
N GLN A 87 7.14 -3.21 17.04
CA GLN A 87 6.18 -2.58 16.14
C GLN A 87 6.68 -2.66 14.71
N VAL A 88 5.80 -3.02 13.79
CA VAL A 88 6.07 -2.92 12.36
C VAL A 88 5.89 -1.46 11.97
N ILE A 89 6.86 -0.92 11.24
CA ILE A 89 6.94 0.50 10.88
C ILE A 89 6.90 0.72 9.37
N GLY A 90 7.05 -0.33 8.56
CA GLY A 90 6.91 -0.24 7.11
C GLY A 90 6.74 -1.62 6.46
N ILE A 91 6.19 -1.64 5.25
CA ILE A 91 5.87 -2.77 4.41
C ILE A 91 6.05 -2.40 2.95
N ASP A 92 6.53 -3.33 2.13
CA ASP A 92 6.47 -3.15 0.67
C ASP A 92 6.58 -4.49 -0.06
N PHE A 93 6.04 -4.55 -1.28
CA PHE A 93 6.22 -5.66 -2.19
C PHE A 93 7.55 -5.54 -2.92
N ARG A 94 8.41 -6.55 -2.75
CA ARG A 94 9.65 -6.63 -3.50
C ARG A 94 9.38 -7.06 -4.95
N PRO A 95 9.74 -6.26 -5.96
CA PRO A 95 9.40 -6.59 -7.34
C PRO A 95 10.02 -7.88 -7.83
N SER A 96 11.25 -8.19 -7.42
CA SER A 96 12.04 -9.31 -7.93
C SER A 96 11.49 -10.70 -7.56
N ASP A 97 10.77 -10.81 -6.44
CA ASP A 97 10.18 -12.08 -5.96
C ASP A 97 8.66 -12.01 -5.69
N GLY A 98 8.08 -10.81 -5.65
CA GLY A 98 6.66 -10.56 -5.46
C GLY A 98 6.16 -10.80 -4.04
N TYR A 99 7.05 -10.96 -3.06
CA TYR A 99 6.66 -11.11 -1.66
C TYR A 99 6.48 -9.77 -0.97
N LEU A 100 5.57 -9.72 0.01
CA LEU A 100 5.46 -8.59 0.92
C LEU A 100 6.55 -8.71 1.97
N TYR A 101 7.31 -7.66 2.18
CA TYR A 101 8.26 -7.52 3.28
C TYR A 101 7.71 -6.55 4.31
N ALA A 102 8.21 -6.65 5.53
CA ALA A 102 7.90 -5.74 6.62
C ALA A 102 9.17 -5.44 7.42
N VAL A 103 9.28 -4.23 7.96
CA VAL A 103 10.38 -3.80 8.82
C VAL A 103 9.83 -3.37 10.16
N SER A 104 10.50 -3.76 11.24
CA SER A 104 10.15 -3.33 12.59
C SER A 104 11.02 -2.21 13.13
N ASP A 105 10.54 -1.56 14.18
CA ASP A 105 11.26 -0.57 14.98
C ASP A 105 12.50 -1.14 15.67
N LEU A 106 12.58 -2.46 15.88
CA LEU A 106 13.81 -3.13 16.33
C LEU A 106 14.80 -3.41 15.21
N GLY A 107 14.46 -3.08 13.96
CA GLY A 107 15.31 -3.29 12.78
C GLY A 107 15.25 -4.71 12.23
N THR A 108 14.26 -5.52 12.63
CA THR A 108 14.08 -6.85 12.07
C THR A 108 13.33 -6.75 10.75
N VAL A 109 13.84 -7.42 9.72
CA VAL A 109 13.17 -7.54 8.42
C VAL A 109 12.42 -8.86 8.38
N TYR A 110 11.16 -8.81 8.02
CA TYR A 110 10.29 -9.96 7.85
C TYR A 110 9.87 -10.09 6.39
N GLN A 111 9.69 -11.33 5.95
CA GLN A 111 8.86 -11.66 4.81
C GLN A 111 7.48 -12.06 5.33
N VAL A 112 6.42 -11.48 4.76
CA VAL A 112 5.02 -11.72 5.14
C VAL A 112 4.35 -12.57 4.06
N MET A 113 3.92 -13.78 4.43
CA MET A 113 3.18 -14.67 3.55
C MET A 113 1.70 -14.33 3.56
N LEU A 114 1.20 -13.84 2.42
CA LEU A 114 -0.20 -13.45 2.24
C LEU A 114 -1.07 -14.67 1.88
N LEU A 115 -1.62 -15.29 2.91
CA LEU A 115 -2.63 -16.36 2.85
C LEU A 115 -4.05 -15.78 3.03
N PRO A 116 -5.13 -16.59 2.92
CA PRO A 116 -6.48 -16.11 3.21
C PRO A 116 -6.57 -15.37 4.56
N PRO A 117 -7.58 -14.49 4.74
CA PRO A 117 -7.68 -13.61 5.90
C PRO A 117 -7.43 -14.33 7.24
N GLY A 118 -6.52 -13.78 8.04
CA GLY A 118 -6.14 -14.29 9.36
C GLY A 118 -5.19 -15.48 9.38
N GLN A 119 -4.79 -16.02 8.22
CA GLN A 119 -3.92 -17.22 8.13
C GLN A 119 -2.49 -16.92 7.69
N GLY A 120 -2.16 -15.67 7.39
CA GLY A 120 -0.81 -15.28 6.99
C GLY A 120 0.23 -15.55 8.08
N THR A 121 1.48 -15.72 7.64
CA THR A 121 2.62 -15.99 8.53
C THR A 121 3.74 -15.00 8.24
N THR A 122 4.66 -14.85 9.19
CA THR A 122 5.87 -14.03 9.04
C THR A 122 7.12 -14.87 9.29
N VAL A 123 8.17 -14.60 8.53
CA VAL A 123 9.48 -15.23 8.67
C VAL A 123 10.53 -14.13 8.74
N GLN A 124 11.44 -14.19 9.70
CA GLN A 124 12.56 -13.25 9.77
C GLN A 124 13.53 -13.54 8.62
N VAL A 125 13.92 -12.47 7.93
CA VAL A 125 14.83 -12.47 6.80
C VAL A 125 16.22 -12.03 7.25
N SER A 126 16.30 -10.91 7.96
CA SER A 126 17.56 -10.32 8.40
C SER A 126 17.37 -9.38 9.59
N GLN A 127 18.47 -8.80 10.05
CA GLN A 127 18.53 -7.78 11.07
C GLN A 127 19.34 -6.60 10.54
N ILE A 128 18.77 -5.40 10.58
CA ILE A 128 19.41 -4.16 10.13
C ILE A 128 20.52 -3.77 11.11
N SER A 129 21.69 -3.42 10.57
CA SER A 129 22.86 -2.99 11.35
C SER A 129 23.67 -1.96 10.57
N PRO A 130 23.86 -0.72 11.07
CA PRO A 130 23.37 -0.20 12.36
C PRO A 130 21.83 -0.14 12.42
N ARG A 131 21.24 -0.21 13.63
CA ARG A 131 19.78 -0.16 13.80
C ARG A 131 19.23 1.11 13.14
N PHE A 132 18.18 0.95 12.34
CA PHE A 132 17.43 2.05 11.75
C PHE A 132 16.61 2.77 12.82
N GLY A 133 16.81 4.08 12.96
CA GLY A 133 16.23 4.92 14.02
C GLY A 133 14.96 5.65 13.61
N GLY A 134 14.32 5.27 12.50
CA GLY A 134 13.34 6.09 11.78
C GLY A 134 12.04 6.45 12.50
N GLY A 135 11.76 5.87 13.67
CA GLY A 135 10.55 6.15 14.43
C GLY A 135 9.28 5.61 13.76
N VAL A 136 8.13 6.20 14.09
CA VAL A 136 6.81 5.84 13.50
C VAL A 136 6.54 6.56 12.17
N GLN A 137 7.47 7.42 11.73
CA GLN A 137 7.44 8.15 10.47
C GLN A 137 8.58 7.60 9.62
N SER A 138 8.35 6.45 9.02
CA SER A 138 9.35 5.76 8.22
C SER A 138 8.77 5.32 6.90
N LEU A 139 9.51 5.60 5.84
CA LEU A 139 9.25 5.09 4.50
C LEU A 139 10.01 3.79 4.32
N ALA A 140 9.35 2.78 3.80
CA ALA A 140 9.96 1.53 3.37
C ALA A 140 9.51 1.18 1.95
N ASP A 141 10.43 1.18 0.98
CA ASP A 141 10.08 0.89 -0.42
C ASP A 141 11.24 0.26 -1.18
N PHE A 142 10.97 -0.72 -2.04
CA PHE A 142 11.97 -1.40 -2.84
C PHE A 142 12.33 -0.60 -4.08
N ASN A 143 13.61 -0.28 -4.19
CA ASN A 143 14.15 0.21 -5.44
C ASN A 143 14.22 -0.94 -6.47
N PRO A 144 13.44 -0.90 -7.57
CA PRO A 144 13.34 -2.01 -8.52
C PRO A 144 14.61 -2.16 -9.38
N VAL A 145 15.48 -1.15 -9.44
CA VAL A 145 16.72 -1.18 -10.24
C VAL A 145 17.86 -1.87 -9.49
N VAL A 146 18.06 -1.53 -8.22
CA VAL A 146 19.13 -2.13 -7.40
C VAL A 146 18.64 -3.27 -6.51
N ASP A 147 17.35 -3.60 -6.54
CA ASP A 147 16.73 -4.65 -5.74
C ASP A 147 17.10 -4.53 -4.25
N ALA A 148 16.87 -3.33 -3.72
CA ALA A 148 17.22 -2.95 -2.35
C ALA A 148 16.01 -2.30 -1.67
N LEU A 149 15.76 -2.68 -0.43
CA LEU A 149 14.76 -2.02 0.41
C LEU A 149 15.35 -0.70 0.92
N ARG A 150 14.78 0.41 0.51
CA ARG A 150 15.15 1.72 0.99
C ARG A 150 14.36 2.04 2.25
N LEU A 151 15.05 2.57 3.26
CA LEU A 151 14.45 3.06 4.49
C LEU A 151 14.82 4.53 4.67
N ILE A 152 13.82 5.37 4.87
CA ILE A 152 14.03 6.78 5.22
C ILE A 152 13.31 7.08 6.53
N GLY A 153 14.06 7.60 7.50
CA GLY A 153 13.56 7.87 8.85
C GLY A 153 13.28 9.34 9.10
N SER A 154 12.58 9.63 10.20
CA SER A 154 12.25 11.01 10.62
C SER A 154 13.46 11.90 10.92
N SER A 155 14.66 11.31 11.10
CA SER A 155 15.92 12.02 11.31
C SER A 155 16.79 12.09 10.05
N ASP A 156 16.16 12.07 8.88
CA ASP A 156 16.79 12.15 7.56
C ASP A 156 17.78 11.01 7.24
N GLU A 157 17.75 9.93 8.04
CA GLU A 157 18.47 8.70 7.77
C GLU A 157 18.00 8.13 6.43
N ASN A 158 18.94 7.63 5.63
CA ASN A 158 18.66 7.04 4.33
C ASN A 158 19.48 5.75 4.21
N PHE A 159 18.85 4.60 4.41
CA PHE A 159 19.49 3.30 4.30
C PHE A 159 19.00 2.57 3.06
N ALA A 160 19.88 1.76 2.48
CA ALA A 160 19.51 0.76 1.49
C ALA A 160 19.92 -0.62 2.03
N LEU A 161 18.95 -1.48 2.28
CA LEU A 161 19.19 -2.88 2.55
C LEU A 161 19.32 -3.60 1.21
N VAL A 162 20.56 -3.96 0.87
CA VAL A 162 20.86 -4.55 -0.42
C VAL A 162 20.72 -6.06 -0.38
N ASN A 163 20.29 -6.62 -1.51
CA ASN A 163 20.24 -8.05 -1.71
C ASN A 163 21.67 -8.65 -1.80
N SER A 164 22.19 -9.15 -0.68
CA SER A 164 23.37 -10.02 -0.66
C SER A 164 22.95 -11.46 -0.40
N GLY A 165 23.07 -12.32 -1.42
CA GLY A 165 22.70 -13.74 -1.32
C GLY A 165 21.21 -14.02 -1.13
N GLY A 166 20.32 -13.08 -1.48
CA GLY A 166 18.86 -13.22 -1.41
C GLY A 166 18.19 -12.52 -0.21
N ASN A 167 18.97 -12.11 0.79
CA ASN A 167 18.45 -11.98 2.16
C ASN A 167 18.47 -10.58 2.77
N LEU A 168 18.62 -9.50 1.99
CA LEU A 168 18.53 -8.11 2.49
C LEU A 168 19.32 -7.86 3.80
N ASN A 169 20.53 -8.41 3.90
CA ASN A 169 21.30 -8.52 5.14
C ASN A 169 22.52 -7.57 5.19
N VAL A 170 22.73 -6.79 4.13
CA VAL A 170 23.78 -5.77 4.08
C VAL A 170 23.11 -4.40 4.07
N THR A 171 23.43 -3.58 5.07
CA THR A 171 22.93 -2.21 5.17
C THR A 171 23.96 -1.26 4.58
N ALA A 172 23.58 -0.54 3.52
CA ALA A 172 24.36 0.55 2.96
C ALA A 172 23.77 1.89 3.44
N VAL A 173 24.54 2.63 4.24
CA VAL A 173 24.17 4.00 4.63
C VAL A 173 24.40 4.91 3.44
N GLN A 174 23.34 5.56 2.97
CA GLN A 174 23.35 6.49 1.85
C GLN A 174 23.53 7.94 2.32
N THR A 175 23.66 8.86 1.36
CA THR A 175 23.58 10.29 1.65
C THR A 175 22.27 10.60 2.36
N ALA A 176 22.35 11.25 3.52
CA ALA A 176 21.19 11.71 4.28
C ALA A 176 20.27 12.60 3.44
N ILE A 177 18.98 12.59 3.78
CA ILE A 177 17.97 13.32 3.03
C ILE A 177 18.14 14.83 3.25
N THR A 178 18.33 15.58 2.17
CA THR A 178 18.47 17.04 2.17
C THR A 178 17.91 17.62 0.89
N TYR A 179 17.46 18.88 0.89
CA TYR A 179 17.12 19.56 -0.35
C TYR A 179 18.38 19.92 -1.16
N ALA A 180 18.31 19.71 -2.47
CA ALA A 180 19.39 20.05 -3.39
C ALA A 180 19.67 21.56 -3.40
N ALA A 181 20.90 21.94 -3.75
CA ALA A 181 21.24 23.34 -3.96
C ALA A 181 20.40 23.94 -5.10
N GLY A 182 19.79 25.10 -4.86
CA GLY A 182 18.90 25.76 -5.82
C GLY A 182 17.47 25.24 -5.83
N ASP A 183 17.14 24.22 -5.02
CA ASP A 183 15.75 23.84 -4.78
C ASP A 183 14.97 24.96 -4.08
N LEU A 184 13.65 24.99 -4.28
CA LEU A 184 12.75 25.93 -3.60
C LEU A 184 12.90 25.87 -2.07
N ASN A 185 13.20 24.69 -1.52
CA ASN A 185 13.32 24.43 -0.10
C ASN A 185 14.78 24.22 0.34
N ALA A 186 15.76 24.66 -0.45
CA ALA A 186 17.17 24.53 -0.12
C ALA A 186 17.48 25.13 1.28
N GLY A 187 18.14 24.35 2.13
CA GLY A 187 18.48 24.72 3.51
C GLY A 187 17.41 24.46 4.56
N ALA A 188 16.19 24.07 4.17
CA ALA A 188 15.17 23.59 5.11
C ALA A 188 15.41 22.10 5.47
N ASN A 189 14.94 21.68 6.65
CA ASN A 189 14.87 20.26 6.97
C ASN A 189 13.75 19.60 6.16
N PRO A 190 14.02 18.50 5.44
CA PRO A 190 12.97 17.65 4.90
C PRO A 190 12.20 16.96 6.03
N ASN A 191 10.93 16.68 5.79
CA ASN A 191 10.08 15.93 6.72
C ASN A 191 9.25 14.94 5.91
N LEU A 192 9.84 13.79 5.59
CA LEU A 192 9.22 12.78 4.72
C LEU A 192 8.33 11.82 5.52
N CYS A 193 7.18 11.44 4.95
CA CYS A 193 6.26 10.45 5.56
C CYS A 193 6.01 9.22 4.69
N GLY A 194 6.29 9.30 3.39
CA GLY A 194 6.02 8.20 2.46
C GLY A 194 6.63 8.43 1.09
N GLY A 195 6.84 7.38 0.33
CA GLY A 195 7.49 7.49 -0.97
C GLY A 195 7.86 6.16 -1.61
N ALA A 196 7.91 6.16 -2.94
CA ALA A 196 8.03 4.96 -3.74
C ALA A 196 8.70 5.19 -5.08
N TYR A 197 9.07 4.08 -5.72
CA TYR A 197 9.79 4.04 -6.98
C TYR A 197 8.90 3.77 -8.21
N THR A 198 9.13 4.50 -9.31
CA THR A 198 8.53 4.14 -10.61
C THR A 198 9.17 2.93 -11.24
N ASN A 199 8.49 2.35 -12.23
CA ASN A 199 8.89 1.12 -12.90
C ASN A 199 9.08 -0.01 -11.88
N ASN A 200 8.14 -0.13 -10.96
CA ASN A 200 8.12 -1.09 -9.86
C ASN A 200 7.79 -2.50 -10.39
N LEU A 201 8.69 -3.05 -11.21
CA LEU A 201 8.55 -4.31 -11.92
C LEU A 201 9.89 -5.06 -12.00
N VAL A 202 9.81 -6.38 -12.20
CA VAL A 202 10.99 -7.23 -12.38
C VAL A 202 11.82 -6.75 -13.58
N GLY A 203 13.12 -6.51 -13.35
CA GLY A 203 14.06 -6.18 -14.42
C GLY A 203 14.02 -4.70 -14.85
N ALA A 204 13.48 -3.82 -14.03
CA ALA A 204 13.52 -2.38 -14.27
C ALA A 204 14.97 -1.90 -14.43
N THR A 205 15.24 -1.14 -15.50
CA THR A 205 16.56 -0.57 -15.79
C THR A 205 16.66 0.91 -15.42
N THR A 206 15.51 1.55 -15.17
CA THR A 206 15.41 2.94 -14.75
C THR A 206 14.31 3.07 -13.71
N THR A 207 14.46 4.00 -12.77
CA THR A 207 13.43 4.32 -11.79
C THR A 207 13.58 5.77 -11.35
N LEU A 208 12.48 6.37 -10.91
CA LEU A 208 12.43 7.66 -10.25
C LEU A 208 11.72 7.50 -8.91
N PHE A 209 12.34 8.02 -7.87
CA PHE A 209 11.80 8.06 -6.52
C PHE A 209 10.90 9.28 -6.38
N TYR A 210 9.74 9.08 -5.77
CA TYR A 210 8.85 10.15 -5.34
C TYR A 210 8.58 10.01 -3.85
N ALA A 211 8.49 11.13 -3.14
CA ALA A 211 8.14 11.13 -1.73
C ALA A 211 7.26 12.34 -1.36
N LEU A 212 6.61 12.25 -0.20
CA LEU A 212 5.80 13.30 0.39
C LEU A 212 6.58 14.00 1.48
N ASP A 213 6.72 15.33 1.39
CA ASP A 213 7.09 16.16 2.54
C ASP A 213 5.82 16.68 3.22
N TYR A 214 5.56 16.21 4.44
CA TYR A 214 4.31 16.45 5.16
C TYR A 214 4.22 17.85 5.77
N ASP A 215 5.36 18.51 6.04
CA ASP A 215 5.36 19.89 6.55
C ASP A 215 5.06 20.90 5.45
N LYS A 216 5.39 20.55 4.20
CA LYS A 216 5.27 21.46 3.05
C LYS A 216 4.08 21.10 2.15
N ASP A 217 3.45 19.94 2.38
CA ASP A 217 2.41 19.34 1.53
C ASP A 217 2.86 19.19 0.06
N THR A 218 4.13 18.84 -0.14
CA THR A 218 4.75 18.76 -1.48
C THR A 218 5.12 17.35 -1.87
N LEU A 219 4.97 17.06 -3.17
CA LEU A 219 5.67 15.94 -3.80
C LEU A 219 7.11 16.35 -4.10
N VAL A 220 8.05 15.49 -3.77
CA VAL A 220 9.48 15.65 -4.04
C VAL A 220 10.01 14.45 -4.83
N THR A 221 11.15 14.62 -5.50
CA THR A 221 11.84 13.55 -6.23
C THR A 221 13.36 13.66 -6.06
N ILE A 222 14.12 12.69 -6.56
CA ILE A 222 15.58 12.68 -6.55
C ILE A 222 16.08 12.57 -7.98
N LEU A 223 16.49 13.71 -8.54
CA LEU A 223 17.09 13.78 -9.87
C LEU A 223 18.56 13.29 -9.82
N ALA A 224 19.10 12.93 -10.99
CA ALA A 224 20.50 12.56 -11.08
C ALA A 224 21.40 13.79 -10.84
N GLY A 225 22.40 13.62 -9.96
CA GLY A 225 23.36 14.66 -9.62
C GLY A 225 24.64 14.10 -9.00
N ALA A 226 25.46 14.97 -8.41
CA ALA A 226 26.76 14.60 -7.85
C ALA A 226 26.65 13.59 -6.68
N ASN A 227 25.54 13.62 -5.94
CA ASN A 227 25.31 12.77 -4.76
C ASN A 227 24.38 11.60 -5.05
N GLY A 228 24.36 11.13 -6.30
CA GLY A 228 23.59 9.99 -6.77
C GLY A 228 22.32 10.38 -7.51
N SER A 229 21.43 9.41 -7.66
CA SER A 229 20.13 9.54 -8.32
C SER A 229 19.10 8.68 -7.59
N SER A 230 17.84 8.74 -8.03
CA SER A 230 16.82 7.77 -7.62
C SER A 230 17.30 6.31 -7.76
N ALA A 231 17.89 5.96 -8.91
CA ALA A 231 18.34 4.59 -9.18
C ALA A 231 19.45 4.10 -8.25
N THR A 232 20.25 5.00 -7.67
CA THR A 232 21.39 4.65 -6.80
C THR A 232 21.14 4.95 -5.32
N GLY A 233 19.93 5.36 -4.93
CA GLY A 233 19.61 5.70 -3.54
C GLY A 233 20.17 7.04 -3.04
N GLY A 234 20.42 8.00 -3.93
CA GLY A 234 20.89 9.35 -3.57
C GLY A 234 19.95 10.07 -2.60
N GLY A 235 20.43 11.10 -1.89
CA GLY A 235 19.69 11.78 -0.82
C GLY A 235 19.26 13.22 -1.10
N GLN A 236 19.49 13.74 -2.31
CA GLN A 236 19.20 15.14 -2.64
C GLN A 236 17.83 15.31 -3.28
N LEU A 237 16.91 15.92 -2.53
CA LEU A 237 15.53 16.17 -2.95
C LEU A 237 15.44 17.37 -3.89
N THR A 238 14.54 17.25 -4.86
CA THR A 238 14.02 18.33 -5.70
C THR A 238 12.51 18.40 -5.52
N THR A 239 12.01 19.59 -5.21
CA THR A 239 10.59 19.87 -4.98
C THR A 239 9.86 19.94 -6.31
N ILE A 240 8.90 19.04 -6.53
CA ILE A 240 8.00 19.09 -7.69
C ILE A 240 6.94 20.17 -7.43
N GLY A 241 6.23 20.08 -6.32
CA GLY A 241 5.34 21.12 -5.83
C GLY A 241 4.19 20.59 -4.99
N ARG A 242 3.25 21.47 -4.64
CA ARG A 242 2.18 21.15 -3.69
C ARG A 242 1.13 20.25 -4.31
N LEU A 243 0.61 19.32 -3.51
CA LEU A 243 -0.50 18.46 -3.92
C LEU A 243 -1.83 19.24 -3.90
N ARG A 244 -2.54 19.24 -5.02
CA ARG A 244 -3.85 19.90 -5.17
C ARG A 244 -4.86 18.98 -5.82
N ARG A 245 -6.13 19.09 -5.44
CA ARG A 245 -7.24 18.44 -6.14
C ARG A 245 -7.55 19.18 -7.45
N ASN A 246 -8.37 18.57 -8.29
CA ASN A 246 -8.84 19.17 -9.56
C ASN A 246 -9.54 20.54 -9.39
N ASP A 247 -10.11 20.81 -8.20
CA ASP A 247 -10.75 22.09 -7.88
C ASP A 247 -9.76 23.16 -7.35
N GLY A 248 -8.46 22.85 -7.31
CA GLY A 248 -7.40 23.71 -6.80
C GLY A 248 -7.25 23.68 -5.27
N SER A 249 -8.10 22.96 -4.53
CA SER A 249 -7.94 22.81 -3.09
C SER A 249 -6.69 21.98 -2.75
N GLN A 250 -5.98 22.37 -1.69
CA GLN A 250 -4.80 21.66 -1.23
C GLN A 250 -5.16 20.29 -0.63
N VAL A 251 -4.32 19.30 -0.89
CA VAL A 251 -4.32 18.03 -0.17
C VAL A 251 -3.33 18.17 0.98
N LEU A 252 -3.83 18.13 2.21
CA LEU A 252 -2.99 18.15 3.40
C LEU A 252 -2.45 16.75 3.67
N ILE A 253 -1.16 16.68 3.96
CA ILE A 253 -0.41 15.45 4.18
C ILE A 253 -0.10 15.35 5.68
N PRO A 254 -0.84 14.52 6.44
CA PRO A 254 -0.44 14.22 7.81
C PRO A 254 0.87 13.42 7.80
N ALA A 255 1.61 13.43 8.90
CA ALA A 255 2.87 12.70 9.00
C ALA A 255 2.73 11.17 8.98
N THR A 256 1.50 10.65 9.05
CA THR A 256 1.18 9.22 8.85
C THR A 256 0.67 8.93 7.44
N ALA A 257 0.72 9.91 6.54
CA ALA A 257 0.39 9.67 5.15
C ALA A 257 1.50 8.88 4.49
N ASP A 258 1.13 8.09 3.50
CA ASP A 258 2.09 7.33 2.73
C ASP A 258 1.66 7.23 1.26
N LEU A 259 2.58 6.80 0.39
CA LEU A 259 2.31 6.51 -1.01
C LEU A 259 3.07 5.28 -1.49
N ASP A 260 2.51 4.65 -2.52
CA ASP A 260 3.19 3.63 -3.31
C ASP A 260 2.91 3.85 -4.81
N ILE A 261 3.74 3.28 -5.67
CA ILE A 261 3.62 3.30 -7.12
C ILE A 261 3.45 1.87 -7.65
N TYR A 262 2.27 1.63 -8.24
CA TYR A 262 2.02 0.45 -9.06
C TYR A 262 2.47 0.71 -10.51
N THR A 263 3.20 -0.23 -11.11
CA THR A 263 3.48 -0.21 -12.55
C THR A 263 2.72 -1.32 -13.26
N ASP A 264 1.94 -0.97 -14.27
CA ASP A 264 1.26 -1.94 -15.11
C ASP A 264 2.28 -2.68 -16.01
N PRO A 265 2.44 -4.01 -15.88
CA PRO A 265 3.47 -4.74 -16.61
C PRO A 265 3.17 -4.89 -18.11
N GLY A 266 1.94 -4.62 -18.56
CA GLY A 266 1.57 -4.70 -19.97
C GLY A 266 1.88 -3.42 -20.74
N SER A 267 1.67 -2.27 -20.11
CA SER A 267 1.83 -0.94 -20.71
C SER A 267 3.08 -0.19 -20.24
N GLY A 268 3.65 -0.56 -19.09
CA GLY A 268 4.69 0.21 -18.41
C GLY A 268 4.17 1.49 -17.75
N ALA A 269 2.86 1.71 -17.72
CA ALA A 269 2.27 2.88 -17.09
C ALA A 269 2.42 2.80 -15.56
N ASN A 270 2.88 3.89 -14.97
CA ASN A 270 2.97 4.04 -13.53
C ASN A 270 1.69 4.69 -13.00
N LEU A 271 1.26 4.30 -11.81
CA LEU A 271 0.17 4.91 -11.06
C LEU A 271 0.66 5.11 -9.62
N LEU A 272 0.83 6.36 -9.21
CA LEU A 272 1.09 6.72 -7.82
C LEU A 272 -0.24 6.72 -7.08
N ILE A 273 -0.29 6.02 -5.96
CA ILE A 273 -1.42 5.96 -5.03
C ILE A 273 -0.94 6.44 -3.67
N GLY A 274 -1.59 7.47 -3.13
CA GLY A 274 -1.31 7.96 -1.79
C GLY A 274 -2.51 7.86 -0.87
N LEU A 275 -2.23 7.72 0.43
CA LEU A 275 -3.20 7.62 1.51
C LEU A 275 -2.88 8.67 2.57
N ALA A 276 -3.77 9.64 2.76
CA ALA A 276 -3.64 10.71 3.75
C ALA A 276 -4.85 10.68 4.69
N GLY A 277 -4.70 9.98 5.82
CA GLY A 277 -5.80 9.69 6.73
C GLY A 277 -6.87 8.85 6.02
N ARG A 278 -8.04 9.44 5.74
CA ARG A 278 -9.12 8.79 4.97
C ARG A 278 -9.18 9.23 3.51
N THR A 279 -8.26 10.07 3.06
CA THR A 279 -8.20 10.50 1.66
C THR A 279 -7.29 9.56 0.90
N ILE A 280 -7.82 8.94 -0.14
CA ILE A 280 -7.01 8.27 -1.15
C ILE A 280 -6.82 9.22 -2.33
N PHE A 281 -5.61 9.33 -2.85
CA PHE A 281 -5.33 10.14 -4.04
C PHE A 281 -4.46 9.40 -5.04
N THR A 282 -4.60 9.73 -6.32
CA THR A 282 -3.82 9.13 -7.40
C THR A 282 -3.32 10.16 -8.39
N LEU A 283 -2.20 9.81 -9.03
CA LEU A 283 -1.52 10.57 -10.06
C LEU A 283 -0.80 9.60 -11.00
N ASP A 284 -0.90 9.82 -12.31
CA ASP A 284 0.00 9.18 -13.27
C ASP A 284 1.35 9.92 -13.21
N PRO A 285 2.44 9.30 -12.72
CA PRO A 285 3.68 10.02 -12.46
C PRO A 285 4.46 10.18 -13.76
N ALA A 286 4.37 11.39 -14.32
CA ALA A 286 5.31 11.93 -15.31
C ALA A 286 5.83 13.32 -14.91
N LEU A 287 5.63 13.70 -13.64
CA LEU A 287 5.87 15.05 -13.15
C LEU A 287 7.27 15.16 -12.55
N THR A 288 8.22 15.58 -13.37
CA THR A 288 9.58 15.90 -12.93
C THR A 288 9.89 17.39 -12.95
N ALA A 289 8.96 18.21 -13.46
CA ALA A 289 9.13 19.66 -13.56
C ALA A 289 9.02 20.30 -12.15
N PRO A 290 10.10 20.91 -11.63
CA PRO A 290 10.09 21.54 -10.31
C PRO A 290 9.23 22.80 -10.25
N GLY A 291 8.67 23.08 -9.08
CA GLY A 291 7.98 24.34 -8.75
C GLY A 291 6.56 24.50 -9.32
N GLN A 292 5.89 23.42 -9.72
CA GLN A 292 4.50 23.45 -10.20
C GLN A 292 3.59 22.66 -9.27
N ASP A 293 2.37 23.15 -9.04
CA ASP A 293 1.40 22.38 -8.27
C ASP A 293 1.10 21.04 -8.97
N VAL A 294 1.06 19.98 -8.18
CA VAL A 294 0.76 18.62 -8.63
C VAL A 294 -0.74 18.39 -8.46
N THR A 295 -1.45 18.30 -9.57
CA THR A 295 -2.89 18.00 -9.54
C THR A 295 -3.10 16.50 -9.39
N VAL A 296 -3.77 16.10 -8.32
CA VAL A 296 -4.13 14.71 -8.01
C VAL A 296 -5.63 14.50 -8.08
N ARG A 297 -6.01 13.27 -8.41
CA ARG A 297 -7.38 12.78 -8.25
C ARG A 297 -7.53 12.31 -6.82
N ALA A 298 -8.59 12.67 -6.12
CA ALA A 298 -8.73 12.32 -4.71
C ALA A 298 -10.17 11.93 -4.35
N ALA A 299 -10.30 10.96 -3.46
CA ALA A 299 -11.58 10.49 -2.92
C ALA A 299 -11.48 10.32 -1.40
N SER A 300 -12.60 10.46 -0.70
CA SER A 300 -12.69 10.05 0.70
C SER A 300 -13.17 8.61 0.81
N LEU A 301 -12.48 7.83 1.64
CA LEU A 301 -12.90 6.48 2.02
C LEU A 301 -14.09 6.56 2.97
N GLY A 302 -14.99 5.58 2.88
CA GLY A 302 -16.22 5.54 3.68
C GLY A 302 -16.00 5.21 5.17
N SER A 303 -14.88 4.57 5.49
CA SER A 303 -14.51 4.09 6.83
C SER A 303 -12.99 3.85 6.94
N GLY A 304 -12.52 3.53 8.15
CA GLY A 304 -11.10 3.27 8.43
C GLY A 304 -10.29 4.52 8.80
N GLY A 305 -8.97 4.38 8.80
CA GLY A 305 -7.99 5.39 9.21
C GLY A 305 -6.91 4.79 10.11
N GLY A 306 -5.98 5.61 10.57
CA GLY A 306 -4.91 5.18 11.48
C GLY A 306 -3.81 4.33 10.85
N TRP A 307 -3.79 4.28 9.51
CA TRP A 307 -2.72 3.66 8.75
C TRP A 307 -1.45 4.50 8.81
N ILE A 308 -0.32 3.82 8.78
CA ILE A 308 1.03 4.40 8.85
C ILE A 308 1.87 4.10 7.62
N ASP A 309 1.43 3.17 6.78
CA ASP A 309 2.16 2.74 5.59
C ASP A 309 1.23 2.05 4.58
N LEU A 310 1.62 2.00 3.31
CA LEU A 310 0.83 1.59 2.16
C LEU A 310 1.70 0.83 1.16
N ALA A 311 1.23 -0.35 0.74
CA ALA A 311 1.82 -1.11 -0.36
C ALA A 311 0.75 -1.49 -1.39
N ALA A 312 1.08 -1.39 -2.67
CA ALA A 312 0.23 -1.56 -3.82
C ALA A 312 0.74 -2.75 -4.65
N VAL A 313 -0.20 -3.59 -5.08
CA VAL A 313 0.13 -4.75 -5.91
C VAL A 313 -0.95 -4.96 -6.95
N ARG A 314 -0.58 -5.62 -8.05
CA ARG A 314 -1.55 -6.02 -9.07
C ARG A 314 -2.70 -6.80 -8.43
N THR A 315 -3.92 -6.46 -8.81
CA THR A 315 -5.11 -7.17 -8.33
C THR A 315 -5.06 -8.65 -8.74
N ARG A 316 -5.40 -9.53 -7.79
CA ARG A 316 -5.52 -10.98 -8.05
C ARG A 316 -6.92 -11.39 -8.52
N GLY A 317 -7.89 -10.47 -8.46
CA GLY A 317 -9.27 -10.68 -8.89
C GLY A 317 -9.57 -10.02 -10.23
N ARG A 318 -10.68 -10.39 -10.87
CA ARG A 318 -11.27 -9.58 -11.95
C ARG A 318 -12.30 -8.63 -11.35
N CYS A 319 -12.22 -7.36 -11.70
CA CYS A 319 -13.42 -6.56 -11.88
C CYS A 319 -14.10 -7.04 -13.18
#